data_AF-A0A7C0Z0F3-F1
#
_entry.id   AF-A0A7C0Z0F3-F1
#
_cell.length_a   1.000
_cell.length_b   1.000
_cell.length_c   1.000
_cell.angle_alpha   90.00
_cell.angle_beta   90.00
_cell.angle_gamma   90.00
#
_symmetry.space_group_name_H-M   'P 1'
#
loop_
_entity.id
_entity.type
_entity.pdbx_description
1 polymer ?
#
loop_
_entity_poly.entity_id
_entity_poly.type
_entity_poly.pdbx_seq_one_letter_code
_entity_poly.pdbx_strand_id
1 'polypeptide(L)'
;MDDVEGYARVIGKAEPTYVEPKAYMHVGYSRKRLGFRNMPTHAEVRRFAFQLAERLGYNVLDESKESRVVLLSQLEKPIKIA
;
A
#
# COMPACT_ATOMS: atom_id res chain seq x y z
N MET A 1 1.98 -1.99 11.83
CA MET A 1 2.12 -1.59 10.41
C MET A 1 2.62 -0.14 10.41
N ASP A 2 3.73 0.12 11.12
CA ASP A 2 3.88 1.43 11.79
C ASP A 2 5.16 2.18 11.38
N ASP A 3 6.04 1.56 10.59
CA ASP A 3 7.30 2.17 10.15
C ASP A 3 7.14 2.88 8.79
N VAL A 4 6.26 3.88 8.72
CA VAL A 4 6.04 4.67 7.50
C VAL A 4 7.37 5.29 7.00
N GLU A 5 8.20 5.75 7.92
CA GLU A 5 9.51 6.35 7.65
C GLU A 5 10.48 5.41 6.95
N GLY A 6 10.59 4.18 7.45
CA GLY A 6 11.45 3.18 6.86
C GLY A 6 11.05 2.83 5.44
N TYR A 7 9.74 2.70 5.19
CA TYR A 7 9.23 2.48 3.85
C TYR A 7 9.48 3.68 2.93
N ALA A 8 9.18 4.90 3.39
CA ALA A 8 9.40 6.12 2.60
C ALA A 8 10.87 6.26 2.19
N ARG A 9 11.81 6.00 3.11
CA ARG A 9 13.24 6.04 2.83
C ARG A 9 13.69 5.04 1.76
N VAL A 10 13.13 3.84 1.73
CA VAL A 10 13.51 2.81 0.74
C VAL A 10 12.86 3.10 -0.60
N ILE A 11 11.58 3.43 -0.60
CA ILE A 11 10.81 3.73 -1.82
C ILE A 11 11.36 4.99 -2.49
N GLY A 12 11.66 6.03 -1.71
CA GLY A 12 12.23 7.28 -2.22
C GLY A 12 13.62 7.15 -2.85
N LYS A 13 14.34 6.05 -2.64
CA LYS A 13 15.59 5.77 -3.38
C LYS A 13 15.35 5.27 -4.80
N ALA A 14 14.22 4.61 -5.03
CA ALA A 14 13.86 4.02 -6.31
C ALA A 14 12.92 4.92 -7.12
N GLU A 15 12.20 5.84 -6.45
CA GLU A 15 11.26 6.80 -7.04
C GLU A 15 10.31 6.16 -8.08
N PRO A 16 9.60 5.07 -7.73
CA PRO A 16 8.74 4.39 -8.68
C PRO A 16 7.54 5.26 -9.05
N THR A 17 7.02 5.09 -10.28
CA THR A 17 5.79 5.76 -10.72
C THR A 17 4.58 5.37 -9.88
N TYR A 18 4.53 4.12 -9.41
CA TYR A 18 3.43 3.56 -8.64
C TYR A 18 3.92 2.80 -7.41
N VAL A 19 3.15 2.87 -6.33
CA VAL A 19 3.34 2.08 -5.10
C VAL A 19 1.99 1.54 -4.65
N GLU A 20 1.93 0.26 -4.31
CA GLU A 20 0.70 -0.38 -3.83
C GLU A 20 0.86 -0.90 -2.39
N PRO A 21 0.54 -0.09 -1.36
CA PRO A 21 0.33 -0.63 -0.03
C PRO A 21 -0.83 -1.62 -0.04
N LYS A 22 -0.53 -2.90 0.19
CA LYS A 22 -1.48 -4.01 0.12
C LYS A 22 -1.46 -4.85 1.38
N ALA A 23 -2.65 -5.22 1.88
CA ALA A 23 -2.75 -6.11 3.02
C ALA A 23 -2.19 -7.50 2.72
N TYR A 24 -1.57 -8.11 3.74
CA TYR A 24 -1.47 -9.56 3.82
C TYR A 24 -2.88 -10.18 3.83
N MET A 25 -3.09 -11.25 3.07
CA MET A 25 -4.35 -12.02 3.04
C MET A 25 -4.15 -13.43 3.62
N HIS A 26 -5.02 -13.84 4.54
CA HIS A 26 -4.93 -15.15 5.21
C HIS A 26 -5.43 -16.31 4.33
N VAL A 27 -4.67 -16.63 3.28
CA VAL A 27 -5.01 -17.62 2.25
C VAL A 27 -3.84 -18.58 1.97
N GLY A 28 -4.16 -19.77 1.44
CA GLY A 28 -3.18 -20.77 1.01
C GLY A 28 -2.18 -21.17 2.10
N TYR A 29 -0.92 -21.37 1.71
CA TYR A 29 0.14 -21.83 2.61
C TYR A 29 0.49 -20.83 3.72
N SER A 30 0.16 -19.54 3.56
CA SER A 30 0.45 -18.53 4.58
C SER A 30 -0.21 -18.83 5.93
N ARG A 31 -1.34 -19.57 5.92
CA ARG A 31 -2.09 -19.94 7.12
C ARG A 31 -1.31 -20.77 8.14
N LYS A 32 -0.22 -21.43 7.70
CA LYS A 32 0.68 -22.19 8.58
C LYS A 32 1.69 -21.32 9.33
N ARG A 33 1.88 -20.06 8.92
CA ARG A 33 2.93 -19.16 9.44
C ARG A 33 2.38 -17.91 10.10
N LEU A 34 1.22 -17.43 9.63
CA LEU A 34 0.58 -16.20 10.11
C LEU A 34 -0.89 -16.47 10.42
N GLY A 35 -1.39 -15.85 11.49
CA GLY A 35 -2.78 -15.97 11.92
C GLY A 35 -3.69 -14.99 11.19
N PHE A 36 -5.00 -15.22 11.30
CA PHE A 36 -6.01 -14.33 10.73
C PHE A 36 -5.90 -12.88 11.24
N ARG A 37 -5.54 -12.71 12.52
CA ARG A 37 -5.33 -11.37 13.13
C ARG A 37 -4.19 -10.57 12.50
N ASN A 38 -3.28 -11.21 11.77
CA ASN A 38 -2.21 -10.53 11.06
C ASN A 38 -2.67 -9.89 9.75
N MET A 39 -3.88 -10.19 9.26
CA MET A 39 -4.47 -9.61 8.04
C MET A 39 -5.11 -8.25 8.36
N PRO A 40 -4.48 -7.12 7.99
CA PRO A 40 -4.98 -5.79 8.30
C PRO A 40 -6.32 -5.52 7.61
N THR A 41 -7.17 -4.73 8.25
CA THR A 41 -8.39 -4.21 7.64
C THR A 41 -8.06 -3.20 6.54
N HIS A 42 -9.00 -2.99 5.61
CA HIS A 42 -8.82 -1.97 4.56
C HIS A 42 -8.58 -0.57 5.15
N ALA A 43 -9.27 -0.23 6.24
CA ALA A 43 -9.09 1.07 6.92
C ALA A 43 -7.65 1.26 7.46
N GLU A 44 -7.03 0.20 7.98
CA GLU A 44 -5.64 0.24 8.43
C GLU A 44 -4.66 0.41 7.26
N VAL A 45 -4.89 -0.30 6.15
CA VAL A 45 -4.10 -0.12 4.92
C VAL A 45 -4.22 1.31 4.39
N ARG A 46 -5.45 1.86 4.33
CA ARG A 46 -5.68 3.24 3.91
C ARG A 46 -4.93 4.22 4.78
N ARG A 47 -5.06 4.13 6.11
CA ARG A 47 -4.36 5.04 7.03
C ARG A 47 -2.85 5.02 6.79
N PHE A 48 -2.27 3.82 6.67
CA PHE A 48 -0.85 3.67 6.36
C PHE A 48 -0.48 4.26 5.00
N ALA A 49 -1.27 3.99 3.96
CA ALA A 49 -1.04 4.47 2.60
C ALA A 49 -1.08 6.00 2.51
N PHE A 50 -2.03 6.65 3.18
CA PHE A 50 -2.13 8.12 3.20
C PHE A 50 -0.92 8.75 3.90
N GLN A 51 -0.49 8.19 5.04
CA GLN A 51 0.73 8.66 5.71
C GLN A 51 1.95 8.45 4.80
N LEU A 52 2.08 7.29 4.16
CA LEU A 52 3.18 7.02 3.25
C LEU A 52 3.18 7.97 2.03
N ALA A 53 2.01 8.27 1.47
CA ALA A 53 1.84 9.20 0.36
C ALA A 53 2.31 10.61 0.73
N GLU A 54 1.90 11.12 1.90
CA GLU A 54 2.34 12.41 2.43
C GLU A 54 3.87 12.47 2.56
N ARG A 55 4.49 11.39 3.07
CA ARG A 55 5.95 11.33 3.26
C ARG A 55 6.75 11.23 1.97
N LEU A 56 6.16 10.63 0.94
CA LEU A 56 6.77 10.52 -0.38
C LEU A 56 6.46 11.71 -1.31
N GLY A 57 5.48 12.55 -0.97
CA GLY A 57 4.95 13.55 -1.90
C GLY A 57 4.15 12.95 -3.05
N TYR A 58 3.52 11.79 -2.83
CA TYR A 58 2.75 11.05 -3.85
C TYR A 58 1.25 11.33 -3.68
N ASN A 59 0.50 11.14 -4.75
CA ASN A 59 -0.96 11.18 -4.78
C ASN A 59 -1.55 9.80 -4.47
N VAL A 60 -2.69 9.77 -3.78
CA VAL A 60 -3.54 8.58 -3.68
C VAL A 60 -4.50 8.61 -4.87
N LEU A 61 -4.38 7.65 -5.79
CA LEU A 61 -5.14 7.65 -7.04
C LEU A 61 -6.39 6.78 -7.01
N ASP A 62 -6.32 5.63 -6.34
CA ASP A 62 -7.42 4.68 -6.30
C ASP A 62 -7.27 3.69 -5.14
N GLU A 63 -8.30 2.88 -4.90
CA GLU A 63 -8.29 1.81 -3.93
C GLU A 63 -9.23 0.65 -4.30
N SER A 64 -8.89 -0.56 -3.88
CA SER A 64 -9.81 -1.70 -3.92
C SER A 64 -9.97 -2.28 -2.52
N LYS A 65 -11.20 -2.20 -1.99
CA LYS A 65 -11.54 -2.69 -0.65
C LYS A 65 -11.50 -4.21 -0.57
N GLU A 66 -11.91 -4.89 -1.64
CA GLU A 66 -11.91 -6.35 -1.76
C GLU A 66 -10.48 -6.90 -1.70
N SER A 67 -9.55 -6.22 -2.38
CA SER A 67 -8.13 -6.58 -2.39
C SER A 67 -7.32 -5.95 -1.26
N ARG A 68 -7.94 -5.09 -0.45
CA ARG A 68 -7.32 -4.31 0.63
C ARG A 68 -6.03 -3.62 0.19
N VAL A 69 -6.11 -2.87 -0.89
CA VAL A 69 -4.98 -2.20 -1.54
C VAL A 69 -5.33 -0.75 -1.85
N VAL A 70 -4.32 0.11 -1.80
CA VAL A 70 -4.39 1.52 -2.21
C VAL A 70 -3.32 1.76 -3.28
N LEU A 71 -3.62 2.55 -4.30
CA LEU A 71 -2.69 2.93 -5.35
C LEU A 71 -2.14 4.33 -5.08
N LEU A 72 -0.82 4.44 -4.92
CA LEU A 72 -0.10 5.70 -4.83
C LEU A 72 0.65 5.98 -6.13
N SER A 73 0.82 7.24 -6.49
CA SER A 73 1.59 7.64 -7.67
C SER A 73 2.17 9.04 -7.59
N GLN A 74 3.27 9.28 -8.29
CA GLN A 74 3.74 10.63 -8.59
C GLN A 74 2.83 11.36 -9.59
N LEU A 75 2.05 10.63 -10.39
CA LEU A 75 1.13 11.18 -11.37
C LEU A 75 -0.18 11.61 -10.69
N GLU A 76 -0.90 12.55 -11.30
CA GLU A 76 -2.25 12.94 -10.86
C GLU A 76 -3.34 11.98 -11.37
N LYS A 77 -3.04 11.21 -12.42
CA LYS A 77 -3.96 10.25 -13.04
C LYS A 77 -3.18 9.00 -13.45
N PRO A 78 -3.78 7.81 -13.35
CA PRO A 78 -3.13 6.58 -13.78
C PRO A 78 -2.94 6.56 -15.30
N ILE A 79 -1.84 5.97 -15.75
CA ILE A 79 -1.61 5.68 -17.16
C ILE A 79 -2.63 4.63 -17.59
N LYS A 80 -3.53 5.02 -18.48
CA LYS A 80 -4.47 4.09 -19.12
C LYS A 80 -3.76 3.39 -20.27
N ILE A 81 -3.72 2.07 -20.23
CA ILE A 81 -3.27 1.26 -21.36
C ILE A 81 -4.52 0.91 -22.18
N ALA A 82 -4.44 1.13 -23.49
CA ALA A 82 -5.51 0.89 -24.45
C ALA A 82 -5.81 -0.61 -24.62
#